data_AF-X1JME7-F1
#
_entry.id   AF-X1JME7-F1
#
_cell.length_a   1.000
_cell.length_b   1.000
_cell.length_c   1.000
_cell.angle_alpha   90.00
_cell.angle_beta   90.00
_cell.angle_gamma   90.00
#
_symmetry.space_group_name_H-M   'P 1'
#
loop_
_entity.id
_entity.type
_entity.pdbx_description
1 polymer ?
#
loop_
_entity_poly.entity_id
_entity_poly.type
_entity_poly.pdbx_seq_one_letter_code
_entity_poly.pdbx_strand_id
1 'polypeptide(L)'
;ELEHKLDAIREKPAVTRDGIKITLLGNIEFPEEAEMVLKKGGEGIGLYRTEFLYLNTEREPTEDDHYNAYAETISVFKHRPVIIRTVDLGADKYTQSKRFAPEPNPFLGLRSIRFCLQNLMMFKTQLRAVLRASVLGEVRIMFPLITNIQELMQAKLILRDVMEDLDEESIAYNKNIQVGIMIETPSAALTAATLARDVDFCSIGTNDLTQYTLAVDRGNELVSTLYSSADPAVLRLIRTVIQDAHKAEIDLHICG
;
A
#
# COMPACT_ATOMS: atom_id res chain seq x y z
N GLU A 1 15.47 -19.35 24.14
CA GLU A 1 14.28 -19.69 24.96
C GLU A 1 13.05 -18.86 24.60
N LEU A 2 13.17 -17.53 24.47
CA LEU A 2 12.05 -16.66 24.06
C LEU A 2 11.55 -16.96 22.63
N GLU A 3 12.46 -17.16 21.67
CA GLU A 3 12.11 -17.53 20.29
C GLU A 3 11.28 -18.81 20.21
N HIS A 4 11.69 -19.88 20.92
CA HIS A 4 10.92 -21.13 20.97
C HIS A 4 9.53 -20.96 21.60
N LYS A 5 9.37 -20.07 22.60
CA LYS A 5 8.07 -19.75 23.20
C LYS A 5 7.16 -18.97 22.22
N LEU A 6 7.76 -18.14 21.36
CA LEU A 6 7.04 -17.36 20.36
C LEU A 6 6.68 -18.19 19.12
N ASP A 7 7.53 -19.13 18.70
CA ASP A 7 7.20 -20.05 17.60
C ASP A 7 5.96 -20.90 17.92
N ALA A 8 5.76 -21.24 19.20
CA ALA A 8 4.59 -22.00 19.66
C ALA A 8 3.25 -21.23 19.57
N ILE A 9 3.28 -19.90 19.37
CA ILE A 9 2.05 -19.11 19.21
C ILE A 9 1.73 -18.77 17.75
N ARG A 10 2.61 -19.11 16.79
CA ARG A 10 2.41 -18.79 15.36
C ARG A 10 1.12 -19.41 14.77
N GLU A 11 0.70 -20.56 15.30
CA GLU A 11 -0.50 -21.29 14.84
C GLU A 11 -1.75 -20.93 15.65
N LYS A 12 -1.60 -20.09 16.68
CA LYS A 12 -2.74 -19.66 17.50
C LYS A 12 -3.47 -18.50 16.81
N PRO A 13 -4.80 -18.44 16.93
CA PRO A 13 -5.56 -17.34 16.35
C PRO A 13 -5.25 -16.04 17.10
N ALA A 14 -5.15 -14.93 16.38
CA ALA A 14 -4.99 -13.60 16.94
C ALA A 14 -6.35 -13.09 17.48
N VAL A 15 -6.68 -13.49 18.70
CA VAL A 15 -7.93 -13.14 19.38
C VAL A 15 -7.59 -12.54 20.74
N THR A 16 -8.19 -11.39 21.03
CA THR A 16 -8.09 -10.69 22.31
C THR A 16 -8.82 -11.47 23.43
N ARG A 17 -8.56 -11.10 24.69
CA ARG A 17 -9.15 -11.81 25.86
C ARG A 17 -10.67 -11.67 25.94
N ASP A 18 -11.23 -10.65 25.32
CA ASP A 18 -12.66 -10.35 25.19
C ASP A 18 -13.26 -10.85 23.85
N GLY A 19 -12.50 -11.60 23.05
CA GLY A 19 -13.02 -12.34 21.89
C GLY A 19 -12.98 -11.58 20.57
N ILE A 20 -12.39 -10.38 20.51
CA ILE A 20 -12.20 -9.64 19.26
C ILE A 20 -11.07 -10.29 18.46
N LYS A 21 -11.40 -10.79 17.26
CA LYS A 21 -10.42 -11.29 16.29
C LYS A 21 -9.71 -10.12 15.61
N ILE A 22 -8.39 -10.22 15.48
CA ILE A 22 -7.54 -9.31 14.73
C ILE A 22 -6.87 -10.13 13.63
N THR A 23 -6.86 -9.63 12.40
CA THR A 23 -6.13 -10.29 11.31
C THR A 23 -4.69 -9.81 11.30
N LEU A 24 -3.73 -10.73 11.39
CA LEU A 24 -2.30 -10.40 11.29
C LEU A 24 -1.81 -10.66 9.87
N LEU A 25 -1.40 -9.60 9.17
CA LEU A 25 -0.88 -9.68 7.81
C LEU A 25 0.61 -9.32 7.78
N GLY A 26 1.34 -9.81 6.79
CA GLY A 26 2.73 -9.45 6.56
C GLY A 26 2.89 -8.22 5.68
N ASN A 27 3.94 -7.45 5.93
CA ASN A 27 4.45 -6.45 5.00
C ASN A 27 5.67 -7.04 4.30
N ILE A 28 5.74 -6.94 2.97
CA ILE A 28 6.86 -7.43 2.17
C ILE A 28 7.28 -6.39 1.13
N GLU A 29 8.53 -6.51 0.71
CA GLU A 29 9.12 -5.79 -0.40
C GLU A 29 9.55 -6.75 -1.51
N PHE A 30 9.96 -7.98 -1.18
CA PHE A 30 10.41 -8.98 -2.15
C PHE A 30 9.50 -10.21 -2.18
N PRO A 31 9.26 -10.84 -3.35
CA PRO A 31 8.43 -12.05 -3.45
C PRO A 31 8.86 -13.17 -2.51
N GLU A 32 10.17 -13.34 -2.29
CA GLU A 32 10.75 -14.42 -1.49
C GLU A 32 10.40 -14.28 0.01
N GLU A 33 10.00 -13.09 0.46
CA GLU A 33 9.56 -12.84 1.84
C GLU A 33 8.16 -13.42 2.11
N ALA A 34 7.38 -13.73 1.07
CA ALA A 34 6.03 -14.29 1.17
C ALA A 34 5.99 -15.58 2.00
N GLU A 35 6.94 -16.50 1.76
CA GLU A 35 7.02 -17.75 2.54
C GLU A 35 7.34 -17.49 4.01
N MET A 36 8.16 -16.49 4.31
CA MET A 36 8.54 -16.15 5.67
C MET A 36 7.31 -15.68 6.47
N VAL A 37 6.47 -14.85 5.85
CA VAL A 37 5.22 -14.39 6.47
C VAL A 37 4.32 -15.57 6.84
N LEU A 38 4.13 -16.55 5.94
CA LEU A 38 3.37 -17.76 6.26
C LEU A 38 4.02 -18.58 7.39
N LYS A 39 5.34 -18.76 7.36
CA LYS A 39 6.09 -19.48 8.39
C LYS A 39 5.95 -18.83 9.78
N LYS A 40 5.69 -17.51 9.82
CA LYS A 40 5.46 -16.72 11.03
C LYS A 40 3.97 -16.60 11.42
N GLY A 41 3.06 -17.25 10.69
CA GLY A 41 1.63 -17.29 11.01
C GLY A 41 0.80 -16.16 10.40
N GLY A 42 1.34 -15.41 9.44
CA GLY A 42 0.59 -14.35 8.75
C GLY A 42 -0.59 -14.90 7.94
N GLU A 43 -1.75 -14.25 8.06
CA GLU A 43 -3.01 -14.59 7.40
C GLU A 43 -3.13 -13.96 5.99
N GLY A 44 -2.06 -13.37 5.45
CA GLY A 44 -2.01 -12.73 4.14
C GLY A 44 -0.91 -11.66 4.07
N ILE A 45 -0.90 -10.88 2.99
CA ILE A 45 -0.04 -9.71 2.81
C ILE A 45 -0.88 -8.44 2.90
N GLY A 46 -0.58 -7.60 3.90
CA GLY A 46 -1.29 -6.34 4.16
C GLY A 46 -0.65 -5.15 3.44
N LEU A 47 0.61 -5.30 3.03
CA LEU A 47 1.32 -4.34 2.20
C LEU A 47 2.41 -5.04 1.41
N TYR A 48 2.27 -5.06 0.09
CA TYR A 48 3.35 -5.38 -0.83
C TYR A 48 3.88 -4.06 -1.44
N ARG A 49 5.11 -3.70 -1.04
CA ARG A 49 5.90 -2.60 -1.60
C ARG A 49 6.49 -3.00 -2.94
N THR A 50 6.26 -2.20 -3.97
CA THR A 50 6.57 -2.56 -5.37
C THR A 50 7.76 -1.78 -5.95
N GLU A 51 8.39 -0.92 -5.15
CA GLU A 51 9.45 -0.02 -5.58
C GLU A 51 10.72 -0.77 -5.99
N PHE A 52 10.97 -1.96 -5.41
CA PHE A 52 12.14 -2.78 -5.72
C PHE A 52 12.30 -3.10 -7.22
N LEU A 53 11.18 -3.22 -7.95
CA LEU A 53 11.17 -3.49 -9.39
C LEU A 53 11.83 -2.37 -10.21
N TYR A 54 11.83 -1.14 -9.68
CA TYR A 54 12.42 0.03 -10.31
C TYR A 54 13.81 0.36 -9.76
N LEU A 55 14.06 0.05 -8.49
CA LEU A 55 15.29 0.42 -7.79
C LEU A 55 16.43 -0.58 -8.04
N ASN A 56 16.12 -1.84 -8.32
CA ASN A 56 17.12 -2.90 -8.49
C ASN A 56 17.51 -3.17 -9.95
N THR A 57 16.96 -2.43 -10.90
CA THR A 57 17.14 -2.66 -12.34
C THR A 57 17.56 -1.37 -13.05
N GLU A 58 18.39 -1.50 -14.10
CA GLU A 58 18.82 -0.35 -14.91
C GLU A 58 17.76 0.12 -15.92
N ARG A 59 16.81 -0.77 -16.25
CA ARG A 59 15.70 -0.50 -17.18
C ARG A 59 14.38 -0.40 -16.41
N GLU A 60 13.40 0.29 -16.99
CA GLU A 60 12.05 0.26 -16.44
C GLU A 60 11.48 -1.18 -16.51
N PRO A 61 10.75 -1.62 -15.46
CA PRO A 61 10.11 -2.93 -15.44
C PRO A 61 8.99 -2.98 -16.50
N THR A 62 8.91 -4.11 -17.18
CA THR A 62 7.82 -4.42 -18.12
C THR A 62 6.61 -4.93 -17.37
N GLU A 63 5.47 -5.02 -18.06
CA GLU A 63 4.25 -5.64 -17.53
C GLU A 63 4.50 -7.07 -17.04
N ASP A 64 5.32 -7.85 -17.76
CA ASP A 64 5.63 -9.22 -17.38
C ASP A 64 6.58 -9.29 -16.17
N ASP A 65 7.52 -8.34 -16.02
CA ASP A 65 8.36 -8.26 -14.81
C ASP A 65 7.48 -8.02 -13.56
N HIS A 66 6.51 -7.10 -13.65
CA HIS A 66 5.51 -6.87 -12.60
C HIS A 66 4.65 -8.12 -12.35
N TYR A 67 4.07 -8.68 -13.41
CA TYR A 67 3.17 -9.84 -13.32
C TYR A 67 3.86 -11.03 -12.66
N ASN A 68 5.09 -11.35 -13.04
CA ASN A 68 5.83 -12.50 -12.51
C ASN A 68 6.08 -12.35 -11.00
N ALA A 69 6.52 -11.17 -10.54
CA ALA A 69 6.72 -10.90 -9.12
C ALA A 69 5.43 -11.01 -8.30
N TYR A 70 4.31 -10.50 -8.85
CA TYR A 70 3.00 -10.58 -8.21
C TYR A 70 2.49 -12.02 -8.16
N ALA A 71 2.58 -12.75 -9.28
CA ALA A 71 2.15 -14.13 -9.39
C ALA A 71 2.90 -15.04 -8.41
N GLU A 72 4.23 -14.85 -8.26
CA GLU A 72 5.05 -15.58 -7.30
C GLU A 72 4.51 -15.41 -5.88
N THR A 73 4.31 -14.16 -5.46
CA THR A 73 3.75 -13.84 -4.12
C THR A 73 2.35 -14.43 -3.93
N ILE A 74 1.46 -14.27 -4.91
CA ILE A 74 0.06 -14.73 -4.81
C ILE A 74 -0.01 -16.26 -4.70
N SER A 75 0.86 -16.98 -5.41
CA SER A 75 0.90 -18.44 -5.41
C SER A 75 1.14 -19.03 -4.01
N VAL A 76 1.85 -18.31 -3.16
CA VAL A 76 2.14 -18.68 -1.77
C VAL A 76 0.87 -18.58 -0.91
N PHE A 77 0.05 -17.56 -1.11
CA PHE A 77 -1.07 -17.21 -0.23
C PHE A 77 -2.44 -17.78 -0.63
N LYS A 78 -2.59 -18.30 -1.87
CA LYS A 78 -3.81 -18.95 -2.37
C LYS A 78 -5.06 -18.06 -2.18
N HIS A 79 -5.87 -18.35 -1.16
CA HIS A 79 -7.14 -17.69 -0.85
C HIS A 79 -7.00 -16.56 0.19
N ARG A 80 -5.77 -16.24 0.60
CA ARG A 80 -5.48 -15.16 1.55
C ARG A 80 -5.18 -13.87 0.78
N PRO A 81 -5.56 -12.70 1.32
CA PRO A 81 -5.41 -11.44 0.61
C PRO A 81 -3.94 -11.09 0.38
N VAL A 82 -3.66 -10.56 -0.81
CA VAL A 82 -2.40 -9.91 -1.16
C VAL A 82 -2.70 -8.48 -1.59
N ILE A 83 -2.40 -7.52 -0.71
CA ILE A 83 -2.63 -6.10 -0.95
C ILE A 83 -1.39 -5.50 -1.64
N ILE A 84 -1.51 -5.25 -2.94
CA ILE A 84 -0.44 -4.65 -3.76
C ILE A 84 -0.57 -3.13 -3.72
N ARG A 85 0.45 -2.46 -3.18
CA ARG A 85 0.53 -1.00 -3.25
C ARG A 85 1.16 -0.61 -4.58
N THR A 86 0.45 0.24 -5.32
CA THR A 86 1.03 0.87 -6.51
C THR A 86 2.27 1.67 -6.16
N VAL A 87 3.12 1.92 -7.15
CA VAL A 87 4.47 2.41 -6.94
C VAL A 87 4.52 3.73 -6.15
N ASP A 88 5.33 3.75 -5.08
CA ASP A 88 5.60 4.90 -4.22
C ASP A 88 7.04 5.40 -4.41
N LEU A 89 7.32 5.88 -5.62
CA LEU A 89 8.61 6.48 -5.98
C LEU A 89 8.57 8.00 -5.96
N GLY A 90 9.73 8.65 -5.90
CA GLY A 90 9.86 10.10 -6.09
C GLY A 90 10.51 10.81 -4.91
N ALA A 91 10.34 10.34 -3.68
CA ALA A 91 11.09 10.89 -2.54
C ALA A 91 12.46 10.25 -2.34
N ASP A 92 12.70 9.10 -2.98
CA ASP A 92 13.90 8.31 -2.83
C ASP A 92 15.10 8.91 -3.58
N LYS A 93 16.31 8.56 -3.11
CA LYS A 93 17.56 9.08 -3.67
C LYS A 93 17.76 8.72 -5.14
N TYR A 94 17.26 7.57 -5.58
CA TYR A 94 17.44 7.08 -6.93
C TYR A 94 16.57 7.87 -7.93
N THR A 95 15.30 8.08 -7.60
CA THR A 95 14.43 8.91 -8.43
C THR A 95 14.91 10.35 -8.48
N GLN A 96 15.35 10.91 -7.33
CA GLN A 96 15.86 12.27 -7.27
C GLN A 96 17.18 12.46 -8.04
N SER A 97 18.06 11.46 -8.08
CA SER A 97 19.34 11.56 -8.81
C SER A 97 19.16 11.51 -10.34
N LYS A 98 18.08 10.89 -10.83
CA LYS A 98 17.74 10.84 -12.26
C LYS A 98 16.98 12.06 -12.77
N ARG A 99 16.50 12.93 -11.87
CA ARG A 99 15.77 14.15 -12.28
C ARG A 99 16.70 15.20 -12.83
N PHE A 100 16.21 15.92 -13.85
CA PHE A 100 16.88 17.10 -14.38
C PHE A 100 17.08 18.18 -13.30
N ALA A 101 16.10 18.35 -12.41
CA ALA A 101 16.19 19.21 -11.24
C ALA A 101 15.67 18.45 -10.01
N PRO A 102 16.53 18.14 -9.02
CA PRO A 102 16.10 17.60 -7.74
C PRO A 102 15.13 18.55 -7.03
N GLU A 103 14.12 17.99 -6.38
CA GLU A 103 13.17 18.78 -5.60
C GLU A 103 13.80 19.18 -4.25
N PRO A 104 13.59 20.41 -3.76
CA PRO A 104 14.11 20.84 -2.46
C PRO A 104 13.48 20.06 -1.30
N ASN A 105 12.24 19.58 -1.45
CA ASN A 105 11.52 18.79 -0.45
C ASN A 105 10.86 17.58 -1.11
N PRO A 106 11.60 16.50 -1.43
CA PRO A 106 11.06 15.35 -2.16
C PRO A 106 9.86 14.69 -1.49
N PHE A 107 9.84 14.64 -0.15
CA PHE A 107 8.70 14.12 0.61
C PHE A 107 7.42 14.96 0.46
N LEU A 108 7.50 16.24 0.10
CA LEU A 108 6.35 17.12 -0.15
C LEU A 108 6.08 17.32 -1.65
N GLY A 109 6.85 16.66 -2.52
CA GLY A 109 6.92 16.92 -3.94
C GLY A 109 6.10 15.98 -4.84
N LEU A 110 6.60 15.81 -6.05
CA LEU A 110 6.07 14.90 -7.05
C LEU A 110 6.51 13.47 -6.73
N ARG A 111 5.68 12.71 -6.01
CA ARG A 111 5.94 11.31 -5.68
C ARG A 111 4.65 10.48 -5.68
N SER A 112 4.80 9.17 -5.59
CA SER A 112 3.68 8.24 -5.35
C SER A 112 2.58 8.40 -6.42
N ILE A 113 1.30 8.45 -6.03
CA ILE A 113 0.20 8.62 -6.96
C ILE A 113 0.33 9.86 -7.86
N ARG A 114 0.93 10.95 -7.39
CA ARG A 114 1.14 12.16 -8.20
C ARG A 114 2.13 11.89 -9.33
N PHE A 115 3.19 11.15 -9.02
CA PHE A 115 4.16 10.72 -10.02
C PHE A 115 3.52 9.75 -11.03
N CYS A 116 2.70 8.81 -10.56
CA CYS A 116 1.94 7.89 -11.42
C CYS A 116 1.00 8.63 -12.38
N LEU A 117 0.24 9.63 -11.88
CA LEU A 117 -0.70 10.41 -12.67
C LEU A 117 -0.03 11.31 -13.72
N GLN A 118 1.25 11.65 -13.54
CA GLN A 118 2.05 12.34 -14.55
C GLN A 118 2.75 11.39 -15.54
N ASN A 119 2.91 10.12 -15.18
CA ASN A 119 3.61 9.10 -15.98
C ASN A 119 2.67 7.93 -16.30
N LEU A 120 1.60 8.23 -17.05
CA LEU A 120 0.49 7.30 -17.26
C LEU A 120 0.90 5.96 -17.90
N MET A 121 1.87 5.95 -18.82
CA MET A 121 2.33 4.69 -19.43
C MET A 121 2.91 3.74 -18.38
N MET A 122 3.82 4.23 -17.54
CA MET A 122 4.40 3.48 -16.43
C MET A 122 3.31 2.99 -15.47
N PHE A 123 2.37 3.88 -15.12
CA PHE A 123 1.30 3.52 -14.21
C PHE A 123 0.37 2.44 -14.78
N LYS A 124 -0.07 2.60 -16.04
CA LYS A 124 -0.88 1.61 -16.75
C LYS A 124 -0.19 0.25 -16.84
N THR A 125 1.12 0.22 -17.13
CA THR A 125 1.92 -1.02 -17.15
C THR A 125 1.82 -1.77 -15.83
N GLN A 126 1.95 -1.07 -14.69
CA GLN A 126 1.79 -1.70 -13.38
C GLN A 126 0.34 -2.17 -13.14
N LEU A 127 -0.67 -1.35 -13.45
CA LEU A 127 -2.08 -1.70 -13.24
C LEU A 127 -2.50 -2.93 -14.07
N ARG A 128 -2.05 -3.02 -15.33
CA ARG A 128 -2.27 -4.18 -16.20
C ARG A 128 -1.74 -5.46 -15.56
N ALA A 129 -0.52 -5.41 -15.03
CA ALA A 129 0.09 -6.55 -14.35
C ALA A 129 -0.67 -6.97 -13.08
N VAL A 130 -1.11 -6.02 -12.25
CA VAL A 130 -1.93 -6.30 -11.05
C VAL A 130 -3.26 -6.95 -11.45
N LEU A 131 -3.94 -6.41 -12.46
CA LEU A 131 -5.20 -6.95 -12.96
C LEU A 131 -5.03 -8.35 -13.56
N ARG A 132 -4.01 -8.59 -14.38
CA ARG A 132 -3.67 -9.93 -14.87
C ARG A 132 -3.41 -10.92 -13.74
N ALA A 133 -2.67 -10.51 -12.72
CA ALA A 133 -2.35 -11.36 -11.57
C ALA A 133 -3.57 -11.65 -10.69
N SER A 134 -4.62 -10.81 -10.75
CA SER A 134 -5.81 -10.94 -9.89
C SER A 134 -6.65 -12.19 -10.09
N VAL A 135 -6.47 -12.94 -11.19
CA VAL A 135 -7.12 -14.25 -11.38
C VAL A 135 -6.45 -15.39 -10.61
N LEU A 136 -5.24 -15.16 -10.08
CA LEU A 136 -4.43 -16.18 -9.41
C LEU A 136 -4.79 -16.33 -7.92
N GLY A 137 -5.51 -15.39 -7.33
CA GLY A 137 -5.87 -15.39 -5.91
C GLY A 137 -6.61 -14.14 -5.46
N GLU A 138 -6.69 -13.93 -4.15
CA GLU A 138 -7.34 -12.74 -3.57
C GLU A 138 -6.40 -11.52 -3.63
N VAL A 139 -6.41 -10.81 -4.75
CA VAL A 139 -5.60 -9.59 -4.95
C VAL A 139 -6.43 -8.35 -4.63
N ARG A 140 -5.83 -7.41 -3.91
CA ARG A 140 -6.37 -6.06 -3.69
C ARG A 140 -5.34 -5.03 -4.14
N ILE A 141 -5.80 -3.90 -4.67
CA ILE A 141 -4.92 -2.79 -5.08
C ILE A 141 -5.05 -1.62 -4.12
N MET A 142 -3.93 -0.97 -3.80
CA MET A 142 -3.89 0.19 -2.92
C MET A 142 -3.11 1.36 -3.54
N PHE A 143 -3.69 2.56 -3.50
CA PHE A 143 -3.02 3.79 -3.94
C PHE A 143 -2.34 4.53 -2.77
N PRO A 144 -1.02 4.80 -2.84
CA PRO A 144 -0.31 5.60 -1.85
C PRO A 144 -0.54 7.10 -2.04
N LEU A 145 -0.33 7.86 -0.97
CA LEU A 145 -0.26 9.33 -0.92
C LEU A 145 -1.49 10.04 -1.51
N ILE A 146 -2.67 9.44 -1.38
CA ILE A 146 -3.91 10.14 -1.68
C ILE A 146 -4.06 11.28 -0.67
N THR A 147 -4.37 12.47 -1.17
CA THR A 147 -4.59 13.67 -0.35
C THR A 147 -5.96 14.28 -0.52
N ASN A 148 -6.62 14.00 -1.65
CA ASN A 148 -7.95 14.51 -1.99
C ASN A 148 -8.73 13.53 -2.88
N ILE A 149 -10.03 13.79 -3.04
CA ILE A 149 -10.94 12.94 -3.81
C ILE A 149 -10.64 12.96 -5.32
N GLN A 150 -10.12 14.06 -5.86
CA GLN A 150 -9.81 14.19 -7.27
C GLN A 150 -8.67 13.24 -7.68
N GLU A 151 -7.61 13.14 -6.87
CA GLU A 151 -6.53 12.17 -7.07
C GLU A 151 -7.07 10.73 -7.08
N LEU A 152 -7.95 10.40 -6.13
CA LEU A 152 -8.58 9.07 -6.06
C LEU A 152 -9.44 8.79 -7.31
N MET A 153 -10.26 9.74 -7.73
CA MET A 153 -11.11 9.59 -8.92
C MET A 153 -10.28 9.43 -10.20
N GLN A 154 -9.19 10.19 -10.34
CA GLN A 154 -8.27 10.03 -11.47
C GLN A 154 -7.61 8.66 -11.46
N ALA A 155 -7.12 8.18 -10.31
CA ALA A 155 -6.53 6.85 -10.20
C ALA A 155 -7.52 5.73 -10.57
N LYS A 156 -8.77 5.82 -10.09
CA LYS A 156 -9.83 4.86 -10.42
C LYS A 156 -10.25 4.95 -11.90
N LEU A 157 -10.22 6.13 -12.51
CA LEU A 157 -10.50 6.29 -13.94
C LEU A 157 -9.44 5.55 -14.77
N ILE A 158 -8.16 5.74 -14.47
CA ILE A 158 -7.06 5.05 -15.17
C ILE A 158 -7.14 3.54 -14.93
N LEU A 159 -7.50 3.08 -13.73
CA LEU A 159 -7.73 1.66 -13.47
C LEU A 159 -8.85 1.08 -14.37
N ARG A 160 -9.97 1.79 -14.52
CA ARG A 160 -11.07 1.36 -15.40
C ARG A 160 -10.68 1.33 -16.87
N ASP A 161 -9.97 2.36 -17.32
CA ASP A 161 -9.44 2.44 -18.69
C ASP A 161 -8.54 1.22 -18.99
N VAL A 162 -7.71 0.82 -18.03
CA VAL A 162 -6.90 -0.41 -18.16
C VAL A 162 -7.77 -1.68 -18.15
N MET A 163 -8.83 -1.74 -17.35
CA MET A 163 -9.77 -2.87 -17.35
C MET A 163 -10.49 -3.00 -18.71
N GLU A 164 -10.83 -1.88 -19.35
CA GLU A 164 -11.39 -1.83 -20.70
C GLU A 164 -10.37 -2.33 -21.74
N ASP A 165 -9.12 -1.85 -21.69
CA ASP A 165 -8.03 -2.35 -22.55
C ASP A 165 -7.89 -3.89 -22.47
N LEU A 166 -7.93 -4.46 -21.25
CA LEU A 166 -7.84 -5.91 -21.04
C LEU A 166 -9.07 -6.67 -21.56
N ASP A 167 -10.27 -6.08 -21.45
CA ASP A 167 -11.49 -6.66 -22.00
C ASP A 167 -11.44 -6.71 -23.54
N GLU A 168 -10.94 -5.65 -24.20
CA GLU A 168 -10.75 -5.61 -25.65
C GLU A 168 -9.71 -6.65 -26.13
N GLU A 169 -8.64 -6.82 -25.38
CA GLU A 169 -7.59 -7.81 -25.65
C GLU A 169 -8.00 -9.25 -25.24
N SER A 170 -9.18 -9.44 -24.66
CA SER A 170 -9.66 -10.73 -24.13
C SER A 170 -8.72 -11.35 -23.08
N ILE A 171 -8.08 -10.52 -22.26
CA ILE A 171 -7.21 -10.94 -21.16
C ILE A 171 -8.04 -11.02 -19.87
N ALA A 172 -7.97 -12.16 -19.20
CA ALA A 172 -8.73 -12.38 -17.96
C ALA A 172 -8.19 -11.57 -16.78
N TYR A 173 -9.10 -10.98 -16.00
CA TYR A 173 -8.83 -10.30 -14.73
C TYR A 173 -10.07 -10.39 -13.81
N ASN A 174 -9.90 -10.10 -12.52
CA ASN A 174 -11.00 -10.00 -11.57
C ASN A 174 -11.71 -8.64 -11.71
N LYS A 175 -12.93 -8.64 -12.27
CA LYS A 175 -13.76 -7.44 -12.45
C LYS A 175 -14.18 -6.77 -11.14
N ASN A 176 -14.15 -7.51 -10.03
CA ASN A 176 -14.52 -7.04 -8.71
C ASN A 176 -13.29 -6.88 -7.80
N ILE A 177 -12.11 -6.60 -8.37
CA ILE A 177 -10.91 -6.33 -7.59
C ILE A 177 -11.17 -5.19 -6.60
N GLN A 178 -10.80 -5.41 -5.33
CA GLN A 178 -10.97 -4.39 -4.30
C GLN A 178 -9.91 -3.30 -4.42
N VAL A 179 -10.35 -2.06 -4.33
CA VAL A 179 -9.54 -0.85 -4.44
C VAL A 179 -9.53 -0.12 -3.11
N GLY A 180 -8.34 0.05 -2.54
CA GLY A 180 -8.14 0.79 -1.31
C GLY A 180 -7.17 1.96 -1.46
N ILE A 181 -7.03 2.71 -0.38
CA ILE A 181 -6.09 3.82 -0.30
C ILE A 181 -5.26 3.74 0.98
N MET A 182 -4.04 4.26 0.90
CA MET A 182 -3.26 4.51 2.09
C MET A 182 -3.65 5.85 2.71
N ILE A 183 -4.08 5.82 3.98
CA ILE A 183 -4.30 7.01 4.79
C ILE A 183 -2.99 7.36 5.48
N GLU A 184 -2.14 8.09 4.76
CA GLU A 184 -0.80 8.47 5.21
C GLU A 184 -0.55 9.98 5.16
N THR A 185 -1.58 10.77 4.86
CA THR A 185 -1.50 12.22 4.89
C THR A 185 -2.55 12.80 5.85
N PRO A 186 -2.27 13.93 6.52
CA PRO A 186 -3.23 14.57 7.40
C PRO A 186 -4.52 14.95 6.67
N SER A 187 -4.43 15.38 5.40
CA SER A 187 -5.62 15.72 4.61
C SER A 187 -6.50 14.50 4.35
N ALA A 188 -5.91 13.34 4.01
CA ALA A 188 -6.66 12.10 3.86
C ALA A 188 -7.28 11.65 5.19
N ALA A 189 -6.56 11.78 6.31
CA ALA A 189 -7.08 11.44 7.62
C ALA A 189 -8.27 12.33 8.03
N LEU A 190 -8.18 13.64 7.76
CA LEU A 190 -9.25 14.61 8.03
C LEU A 190 -10.46 14.46 7.10
N THR A 191 -10.27 13.89 5.90
CA THR A 191 -11.32 13.68 4.90
C THR A 191 -11.69 12.20 4.70
N ALA A 192 -11.31 11.34 5.65
CA ALA A 192 -11.47 9.89 5.56
C ALA A 192 -12.93 9.49 5.29
N ALA A 193 -13.90 10.11 5.97
CA ALA A 193 -15.33 9.86 5.71
C ALA A 193 -15.78 10.16 4.27
N THR A 194 -15.12 11.08 3.57
CA THR A 194 -15.42 11.39 2.16
C THR A 194 -14.77 10.35 1.25
N LEU A 195 -13.48 10.07 1.46
CA LEU A 195 -12.73 9.09 0.67
C LEU A 195 -13.29 7.67 0.80
N ALA A 196 -13.73 7.29 2.00
CA ALA A 196 -14.27 5.97 2.32
C ALA A 196 -15.53 5.59 1.51
N ARG A 197 -16.23 6.56 0.91
CA ARG A 197 -17.40 6.29 0.05
C ARG A 197 -17.01 5.67 -1.30
N ASP A 198 -15.76 5.84 -1.69
CA ASP A 198 -15.25 5.52 -3.01
C ASP A 198 -14.16 4.43 -2.99
N VAL A 199 -13.91 3.78 -1.85
CA VAL A 199 -12.92 2.70 -1.70
C VAL A 199 -13.51 1.54 -0.93
N ASP A 200 -12.98 0.34 -1.14
CA ASP A 200 -13.40 -0.88 -0.45
C ASP A 200 -12.71 -1.04 0.91
N PHE A 201 -11.53 -0.45 1.08
CA PHE A 201 -10.75 -0.50 2.32
C PHE A 201 -9.75 0.67 2.42
N CYS A 202 -9.27 0.89 3.64
CA CYS A 202 -8.20 1.84 3.94
C CYS A 202 -7.04 1.14 4.66
N SER A 203 -5.83 1.65 4.49
CA SER A 203 -4.68 1.24 5.32
C SER A 203 -3.95 2.46 5.87
N ILE A 204 -3.73 2.53 7.18
CA ILE A 204 -3.00 3.64 7.79
C ILE A 204 -1.50 3.41 7.63
N GLY A 205 -0.86 4.29 6.85
CA GLY A 205 0.59 4.41 6.78
C GLY A 205 1.09 5.34 7.88
N THR A 206 1.26 4.81 9.10
CA THR A 206 1.62 5.63 10.28
C THR A 206 2.95 6.37 10.10
N ASN A 207 3.86 5.85 9.28
CA ASN A 207 5.16 6.48 9.09
C ASN A 207 5.05 7.85 8.41
N ASP A 208 4.42 7.89 7.24
CA ASP A 208 4.21 9.14 6.49
C ASP A 208 3.15 10.02 7.20
N LEU A 209 2.13 9.41 7.83
CA LEU A 209 1.15 10.16 8.62
C LEU A 209 1.83 10.92 9.77
N THR A 210 2.74 10.28 10.51
CA THR A 210 3.48 10.90 11.61
C THR A 210 4.38 12.02 11.07
N GLN A 211 5.14 11.73 10.01
CA GLN A 211 6.03 12.71 9.38
C GLN A 211 5.29 13.99 8.98
N TYR A 212 4.17 13.88 8.27
CA TYR A 212 3.45 15.06 7.80
C TYR A 212 2.62 15.73 8.90
N THR A 213 2.12 14.98 9.88
CA THR A 213 1.36 15.55 11.00
C THR A 213 2.25 16.39 11.91
N LEU A 214 3.46 15.90 12.18
CA LEU A 214 4.42 16.56 13.08
C LEU A 214 5.39 17.49 12.33
N ALA A 215 5.37 17.47 10.99
CA ALA A 215 6.34 18.16 10.13
C ALA A 215 7.80 17.77 10.44
N VAL A 216 8.04 16.47 10.62
CA VAL A 216 9.35 15.89 10.98
C VAL A 216 9.73 14.83 9.97
N ASP A 217 10.81 15.06 9.22
CA ASP A 217 11.38 14.05 8.31
C ASP A 217 11.91 12.85 9.11
N ARG A 218 11.34 11.67 8.88
CA ARG A 218 11.73 10.42 9.57
C ARG A 218 13.17 9.99 9.27
N GLY A 219 13.73 10.46 8.16
CA GLY A 219 15.12 10.19 7.76
C GLY A 219 16.12 11.20 8.31
N ASN A 220 15.65 12.26 9.00
CA ASN A 220 16.52 13.31 9.52
C ASN A 220 16.87 13.07 11.00
N GLU A 221 18.09 12.58 11.24
CA GLU A 221 18.60 12.26 12.57
C GLU A 221 18.55 13.45 13.55
N LEU A 222 18.72 14.69 13.06
CA LEU A 222 18.75 15.91 13.89
C LEU A 222 17.40 16.23 14.55
N VAL A 223 16.31 15.75 13.97
CA VAL A 223 14.93 15.96 14.46
C VAL A 223 14.23 14.66 14.84
N SER A 224 14.97 13.54 14.86
CA SER A 224 14.44 12.20 15.17
C SER A 224 13.71 12.13 16.52
N THR A 225 14.12 12.94 17.50
CA THR A 225 13.48 13.02 18.83
C THR A 225 12.07 13.61 18.80
N LEU A 226 11.70 14.32 17.74
CA LEU A 226 10.36 14.88 17.52
C LEU A 226 9.43 13.89 16.80
N TYR A 227 9.97 12.81 16.21
CA TYR A 227 9.19 11.82 15.50
C TYR A 227 8.60 10.80 16.48
N SER A 228 7.29 10.87 16.69
CA SER A 228 6.58 9.92 17.56
C SER A 228 5.20 9.57 17.00
N SER A 229 5.02 8.32 16.57
CA SER A 229 3.72 7.80 16.16
C SER A 229 2.72 7.72 17.32
N ALA A 230 3.18 7.84 18.56
CA ALA A 230 2.37 7.90 19.77
C ALA A 230 2.00 9.34 20.18
N ASP A 231 2.39 10.35 19.39
CA ASP A 231 1.99 11.74 19.66
C ASP A 231 0.45 11.88 19.67
N PRO A 232 -0.13 12.64 20.62
CA PRO A 232 -1.58 12.81 20.70
C PRO A 232 -2.24 13.32 19.41
N ALA A 233 -1.55 14.11 18.58
CA ALA A 233 -2.07 14.56 17.30
C ALA A 233 -2.22 13.38 16.32
N VAL A 234 -1.20 12.52 16.23
CA VAL A 234 -1.22 11.33 15.37
C VAL A 234 -2.28 10.33 15.85
N LEU A 235 -2.35 10.06 17.16
CA LEU A 235 -3.36 9.17 17.73
C LEU A 235 -4.80 9.68 17.51
N ARG A 236 -5.00 11.00 17.55
CA ARG A 236 -6.31 11.60 17.22
C ARG A 236 -6.68 11.37 15.76
N LEU A 237 -5.73 11.55 14.82
CA LEU A 237 -5.97 11.27 13.41
C LEU A 237 -6.30 9.78 13.17
N ILE A 238 -5.52 8.87 13.76
CA ILE A 238 -5.78 7.42 13.68
C ILE A 238 -7.19 7.10 14.20
N ARG A 239 -7.57 7.65 15.37
CA ARG A 239 -8.92 7.46 15.93
C ARG A 239 -10.01 7.97 14.99
N THR A 240 -9.84 9.15 14.41
CA THR A 240 -10.82 9.72 13.45
C THR A 240 -10.98 8.79 12.24
N VAL A 241 -9.87 8.32 11.67
CA VAL A 241 -9.89 7.40 10.52
C VAL A 241 -10.60 6.09 10.87
N ILE A 242 -10.34 5.51 12.04
CA ILE A 242 -11.04 4.31 12.54
C ILE A 242 -12.55 4.55 12.63
N GLN A 243 -12.96 5.67 13.22
CA GLN A 243 -14.37 6.01 13.37
C GLN A 243 -15.07 6.20 12.03
N ASP A 244 -14.40 6.83 11.07
CA ASP A 244 -14.97 7.11 9.76
C ASP A 244 -15.01 5.87 8.87
N ALA A 245 -14.00 5.01 8.92
CA ALA A 245 -14.01 3.70 8.25
C ALA A 245 -15.14 2.81 8.79
N HIS A 246 -15.32 2.75 10.11
CA HIS A 246 -16.42 2.00 10.72
C HIS A 246 -17.81 2.54 10.32
N LYS A 247 -18.00 3.86 10.25
CA LYS A 247 -19.27 4.44 9.79
C LYS A 247 -19.55 4.17 8.32
N ALA A 248 -18.50 4.05 7.51
CA ALA A 248 -18.60 3.73 6.09
C ALA A 248 -18.69 2.21 5.83
N GLU A 249 -18.57 1.38 6.87
CA GLU A 249 -18.61 -0.09 6.78
C GLU A 249 -17.53 -0.68 5.85
N ILE A 250 -16.34 -0.05 5.81
CA ILE A 250 -15.19 -0.52 5.04
C ILE A 250 -14.11 -1.12 5.93
N ASP A 251 -13.30 -2.02 5.37
CA ASP A 251 -12.15 -2.60 6.06
C ASP A 251 -11.08 -1.52 6.37
N LEU A 252 -10.40 -1.67 7.51
CA LEU A 252 -9.30 -0.81 7.90
C LEU A 252 -8.10 -1.64 8.38
N HIS A 253 -6.93 -1.32 7.82
CA HIS A 253 -5.65 -1.93 8.17
C HIS A 253 -4.66 -0.88 8.68
N ILE A 254 -3.55 -1.34 9.25
CA ILE A 254 -2.39 -0.50 9.60
C ILE A 254 -1.14 -1.23 9.12
N CYS A 255 -0.32 -0.56 8.32
CA CYS A 255 0.89 -1.15 7.73
C CYS A 255 2.16 -0.32 7.98
N GLY A 256 2.05 0.82 8.68
CA GLY A 256 3.18 1.68 9.04
C GLY A 256 3.89 1.23 10.29
#